data_AF-A0A8J3THN9-F1
#
_entry.id   AF-A0A8J3THN9-F1
#
_cell.length_a   1.000
_cell.length_b   1.000
_cell.length_c   1.000
_cell.angle_alpha   90.00
_cell.angle_beta   90.00
_cell.angle_gamma   90.00
#
_symmetry.space_group_name_H-M   'P 1'
#
loop_
_entity.id
_entity.type
_entity.pdbx_description
1 polymer ?
#
loop_
_entity_poly.entity_id
_entity_poly.type
_entity_poly.pdbx_seq_one_letter_code
_entity_poly.pdbx_strand_id
1 'polypeptide(L)'
;MTVYYRGPEIVITDQVFAVVQPAPRTFAIDELEDVHVAPGHLRWFAPRSCQVRARYQGVEVLLFESSDMRTFGQVRRGLLRALEGRRERDEQYGTLGYR
;
A
#
# COMPACT_ATOMS: atom_id res chain seq x y z
N MET A 1 14.58 -2.87 8.96
CA MET A 1 13.12 -2.72 8.86
C MET A 1 12.78 -1.25 8.95
N THR A 2 12.50 -0.63 7.82
CA THR A 2 12.16 0.80 7.68
C THR A 2 10.64 0.93 7.75
N VAL A 3 10.14 1.86 8.56
CA VAL A 3 8.70 2.12 8.70
C VAL A 3 8.35 3.39 7.91
N TYR A 4 7.49 3.25 6.91
CA TYR A 4 7.08 4.36 6.03
C TYR A 4 5.77 5.02 6.47
N TYR A 5 4.94 4.28 7.22
CA TYR A 5 3.73 4.79 7.85
C TYR A 5 3.35 3.92 9.04
N ARG A 6 2.84 4.55 10.11
CA ARG A 6 2.29 3.85 11.27
C ARG A 6 1.09 4.62 11.81
N GLY A 7 -0.07 3.99 11.76
CA GLY A 7 -1.33 4.49 12.29
C GLY A 7 -2.09 3.41 13.06
N PRO A 8 -3.28 3.74 13.58
CA PRO A 8 -4.10 2.80 14.36
C PRO A 8 -4.68 1.65 13.53
N GLU A 9 -4.87 1.87 12.23
CA GLU A 9 -5.48 0.90 11.31
C GLU A 9 -4.47 0.27 10.36
N ILE A 10 -3.35 0.96 10.08
CA ILE A 10 -2.39 0.56 9.04
C ILE A 10 -0.96 0.74 9.51
N VAL A 11 -0.12 -0.23 9.17
CA VAL A 11 1.34 -0.14 9.27
C VAL A 11 1.95 -0.48 7.92
N ILE A 12 2.88 0.36 7.46
CA ILE A 12 3.62 0.14 6.20
C ILE A 12 5.10 0.10 6.54
N THR A 13 5.73 -1.02 6.22
CA THR A 13 7.18 -1.20 6.31
C THR A 13 7.78 -1.42 4.93
N ASP A 14 9.09 -1.61 4.87
CA ASP A 14 9.81 -2.04 3.67
C ASP A 14 9.45 -3.47 3.20
N GLN A 15 8.77 -4.23 4.07
CA GLN A 15 8.43 -5.64 3.86
C GLN A 15 6.93 -5.88 3.70
N VAL A 16 6.09 -5.16 4.45
CA VAL A 16 4.64 -5.42 4.48
C VAL A 16 3.79 -4.16 4.49
N PHE A 17 2.61 -4.29 3.88
CA PHE A 17 1.45 -3.45 4.14
C PHE A 17 0.49 -4.23 5.06
N ALA A 18 0.38 -3.82 6.32
CA ALA A 18 -0.47 -4.47 7.31
C ALA A 18 -1.69 -3.61 7.62
N VAL A 19 -2.87 -4.17 7.35
CA VAL A 19 -4.16 -3.69 7.83
C VAL A 19 -4.42 -4.36 9.17
N VAL A 20 -4.55 -3.57 10.24
CA VAL A 20 -4.77 -4.05 11.61
C VAL A 20 -6.28 -4.14 11.92
N GLN A 21 -7.07 -3.23 11.35
CA GLN A 21 -8.52 -3.12 11.56
C GLN A 21 -9.22 -2.70 10.26
N PRO A 22 -10.49 -3.06 10.04
CA PRO A 22 -11.35 -3.88 10.93
C PRO A 22 -11.09 -5.38 10.85
N ALA A 23 -10.35 -5.85 9.85
CA ALA A 23 -9.98 -7.26 9.69
C ALA A 23 -8.47 -7.35 9.41
N PRO A 24 -7.67 -8.00 10.30
CA PRO A 24 -6.25 -8.13 10.10
C PRO A 24 -5.90 -8.78 8.76
N ARG A 25 -5.15 -8.07 7.93
CA ARG A 25 -4.62 -8.56 6.65
C ARG A 25 -3.21 -8.03 6.46
N THR A 26 -2.33 -8.85 5.88
CA THR A 26 -0.95 -8.47 5.61
C THR A 26 -0.62 -8.82 4.18
N PHE A 27 -0.06 -7.86 3.47
CA PHE A 27 0.35 -8.02 2.08
C PHE A 27 1.85 -7.76 2.00
N ALA A 28 2.63 -8.72 1.47
CA ALA A 28 4.04 -8.52 1.23
C ALA A 28 4.24 -7.44 0.16
N ILE A 29 5.10 -6.44 0.43
CA ILE A 29 5.39 -5.35 -0.51
C ILE A 29 5.95 -5.90 -1.83
N ASP A 30 6.71 -6.99 -1.76
CA ASP A 30 7.34 -7.60 -2.95
C ASP A 30 6.33 -8.30 -3.87
N GLU A 31 5.15 -8.66 -3.37
CA GLU A 31 4.08 -9.32 -4.13
C GLU A 31 2.97 -8.36 -4.57
N LEU A 32 3.09 -7.06 -4.24
CA LEU A 32 2.15 -6.04 -4.68
C LEU A 32 2.47 -5.59 -6.11
N GLU A 33 1.47 -5.68 -6.97
CA GLU A 33 1.52 -5.26 -8.36
C GLU A 33 0.35 -4.31 -8.67
N ASP A 34 0.45 -3.54 -9.76
CA ASP A 34 -0.63 -2.68 -10.27
C ASP A 34 -1.30 -1.80 -9.20
N VAL A 35 -0.49 -1.17 -8.35
CA VAL A 35 -0.98 -0.33 -7.25
C VAL A 35 -1.55 0.98 -7.80
N HIS A 36 -2.84 1.22 -7.58
CA HIS A 36 -3.54 2.39 -8.11
C HIS A 36 -4.59 2.95 -7.14
N VAL A 37 -5.01 4.18 -7.42
CA VAL A 37 -6.07 4.87 -6.69
C VAL A 37 -7.37 4.77 -7.46
N ALA A 38 -8.44 4.34 -6.79
CA ALA A 38 -9.79 4.33 -7.34
C ALA A 38 -10.72 5.20 -6.48
N PRO A 39 -11.74 5.85 -7.06
CA PRO A 39 -12.82 6.42 -6.27
C PRO A 39 -13.57 5.31 -5.53
N GLY A 40 -13.88 5.53 -4.26
CA GLY A 40 -14.73 4.65 -3.49
C GLY A 40 -16.21 4.81 -3.87
N HIS A 41 -17.07 4.07 -3.17
CA HIS A 41 -18.49 4.02 -3.54
C HIS A 41 -19.17 5.38 -3.39
N LEU A 42 -19.82 5.84 -4.47
CA LEU A 42 -20.55 7.10 -4.50
C LEU A 42 -21.86 6.95 -3.73
N ARG A 43 -21.82 7.11 -2.41
CA ARG A 43 -23.02 7.27 -1.59
C ARG A 43 -23.50 8.71 -1.72
N TRP A 44 -24.75 8.87 -2.11
CA TRP A 44 -25.38 10.15 -2.48
C TRP A 44 -25.48 11.12 -1.28
N PHE A 45 -25.21 10.60 -0.07
CA PHE A 45 -25.17 11.33 1.20
C PHE A 45 -23.85 11.18 1.96
N ALA A 46 -22.81 10.56 1.39
CA ALA A 46 -21.54 10.33 2.09
C ALA A 46 -20.36 11.02 1.38
N PRO A 47 -19.31 11.39 2.12
CA PRO A 47 -18.09 11.91 1.52
C PRO A 47 -17.50 10.88 0.56
N ARG A 48 -16.97 11.34 -0.58
CA ARG A 48 -16.26 10.49 -1.55
C ARG A 48 -15.07 9.86 -0.84
N SER A 49 -15.12 8.55 -0.61
CA SER A 49 -13.95 7.80 -0.16
C SER A 49 -12.97 7.62 -1.33
N CYS A 50 -11.69 7.52 -1.02
CA CYS A 50 -10.68 7.07 -1.96
C CYS A 50 -10.18 5.68 -1.54
N GLN A 51 -9.96 4.83 -2.53
CA GLN A 51 -9.49 3.47 -2.36
C GLN A 51 -8.07 3.35 -2.92
N VAL A 52 -7.23 2.58 -2.24
CA VAL A 52 -5.97 2.05 -2.75
C VAL A 52 -6.20 0.58 -3.08
N ARG A 53 -6.02 0.23 -4.35
CA ARG A 53 -6.14 -1.14 -4.86
C ARG A 53 -4.81 -1.60 -5.40
N ALA A 54 -4.64 -2.92 -5.43
CA ALA A 54 -3.46 -3.57 -5.98
C ALA A 54 -3.84 -4.97 -6.45
N ARG A 55 -2.96 -5.59 -7.23
CA ARG A 55 -2.97 -7.03 -7.46
C ARG A 55 -1.97 -7.67 -6.49
N TYR A 56 -2.43 -8.69 -5.77
CA TYR A 56 -1.64 -9.47 -4.82
C TYR A 56 -1.75 -10.94 -5.20
N GLN A 57 -0.62 -11.58 -5.51
CA GLN A 57 -0.57 -12.97 -5.99
C GLN A 57 -1.56 -13.24 -7.15
N GLY A 58 -1.68 -12.28 -8.07
CA GLY A 58 -2.59 -12.38 -9.22
C GLY A 58 -4.05 -11.97 -8.95
N VAL A 59 -4.44 -11.69 -7.71
CA VAL A 59 -5.82 -11.33 -7.33
C VAL A 59 -5.94 -9.85 -7.01
N GLU A 60 -6.97 -9.17 -7.52
CA GLU A 60 -7.26 -7.78 -7.16
C GLU A 60 -7.70 -7.68 -5.68
N VAL A 61 -7.05 -6.81 -4.92
CA VAL A 61 -7.31 -6.59 -3.49
C VAL A 61 -7.47 -5.10 -3.17
N LEU A 62 -8.38 -4.80 -2.23
CA LEU A 62 -8.47 -3.49 -1.60
C LEU A 62 -7.48 -3.45 -0.42
N LEU A 63 -6.49 -2.55 -0.50
CA LEU A 63 -5.51 -2.36 0.57
C LEU A 63 -6.04 -1.38 1.63
N PHE A 64 -6.64 -0.27 1.20
CA PHE A 64 -7.13 0.76 2.10
C PHE A 64 -8.24 1.59 1.47
N GLU A 65 -9.21 2.00 2.28
CA GLU A 65 -10.24 2.97 1.90
C GLU A 65 -10.37 4.03 3.00
N SER A 66 -10.46 5.30 2.61
CA SER A 66 -10.77 6.37 3.58
C SER A 66 -11.46 7.55 2.92
N SER A 67 -12.39 8.18 3.65
CA SER A 67 -12.95 9.48 3.34
C SER A 67 -12.12 10.65 3.86
N ASP A 68 -11.16 10.40 4.77
CA ASP A 68 -10.21 11.41 5.22
C ASP A 68 -9.03 11.50 4.25
N MET A 69 -9.03 12.58 3.46
CA MET A 69 -8.00 12.83 2.44
C MET A 69 -6.60 13.04 3.02
N ARG A 70 -6.48 13.49 4.27
CA ARG A 70 -5.18 13.64 4.92
C ARG A 70 -4.59 12.27 5.22
N THR A 71 -5.37 11.42 5.89
CA THR A 71 -4.98 10.04 6.22
C THR A 71 -4.71 9.25 4.94
N PHE A 72 -5.61 9.34 3.94
CA PHE A 72 -5.42 8.75 2.62
C PHE A 72 -4.09 9.17 1.96
N GLY A 73 -3.81 10.47 1.93
CA GLY A 73 -2.57 10.98 1.33
C GLY A 73 -1.32 10.50 2.06
N GLN A 74 -1.35 10.36 3.38
CA GLN A 74 -0.23 9.83 4.16
C GLN A 74 0.00 8.35 3.89
N VAL A 75 -1.05 7.52 3.92
CA VAL A 75 -0.98 6.08 3.63
C VAL A 75 -0.48 5.85 2.21
N ARG A 76 -1.05 6.55 1.22
CA ARG A 76 -0.61 6.47 -0.18
C ARG A 76 0.87 6.80 -0.33
N ARG A 77 1.34 7.89 0.28
CA ARG A 77 2.77 8.25 0.24
C ARG A 77 3.65 7.20 0.92
N GLY A 78 3.23 6.68 2.07
CA GLY A 78 3.96 5.62 2.76
C GLY A 78 4.10 4.36 1.90
N LEU A 79 3.02 3.96 1.22
CA LEU A 79 3.03 2.81 0.30
C LEU A 79 3.94 3.06 -0.91
N LEU A 80 3.83 4.22 -1.55
CA LEU A 80 4.70 4.56 -2.70
C LEU A 80 6.18 4.54 -2.29
N ARG A 81 6.53 5.05 -1.11
CA ARG A 81 7.90 5.00 -0.59
C ARG A 81 8.40 3.58 -0.33
N ALA A 82 7.53 2.69 0.16
CA ALA A 82 7.87 1.29 0.34
C ALA A 82 8.12 0.58 -1.01
N LEU A 83 7.31 0.88 -2.02
CA LEU A 83 7.47 0.33 -3.39
C LEU A 83 8.71 0.88 -4.11
N GLU A 84 9.01 2.17 -3.93
CA GLU A 84 10.27 2.78 -4.39
C GLU A 84 11.46 2.07 -3.75
N GLY A 85 11.44 1.88 -2.43
CA GLY A 85 12.48 1.15 -1.70
C GLY A 85 12.62 -0.30 -2.15
N ARG A 86 11.53 -0.98 -2.54
CA ARG A 86 11.59 -2.30 -3.17
C ARG A 86 12.36 -2.25 -4.49
N ARG A 87 11.97 -1.35 -5.37
CA ARG A 87 12.59 -1.21 -6.70
C ARG A 87 14.10 -0.97 -6.58
N GLU A 88 14.52 -0.11 -5.66
CA GLU A 88 15.94 0.15 -5.40
C GLU A 88 16.69 -1.10 -4.90
N ARG A 89 16.06 -1.94 -4.05
CA ARG A 89 16.64 -3.22 -3.64
C ARG A 89 16.80 -4.17 -4.82
N ASP A 90 15.77 -4.31 -5.65
CA ASP A 90 15.79 -5.20 -6.81
C ASP A 90 16.91 -4.79 -7.80
N GLU A 91 17.07 -3.48 -8.02
CA GLU A 91 18.16 -2.92 -8.82
C GLU A 91 19.54 -3.22 -8.19
N GLN A 92 19.71 -3.04 -6.86
CA GLN A 92 20.95 -3.39 -6.16
C GLN A 92 21.29 -4.89 -6.24
N TYR A 93 20.32 -5.79 -6.07
CA TYR A 93 20.52 -7.23 -6.23
C TYR A 93 20.85 -7.63 -7.68
N GLY A 94 20.19 -7.01 -8.66
CA GLY A 94 20.50 -7.19 -10.07
C GLY A 94 21.92 -6.75 -10.43
N THR A 95 22.44 -5.72 -9.76
CA THR A 95 23.81 -5.22 -9.96
C THR A 95 24.88 -6.09 -9.28
N LEU A 96 24.54 -6.76 -8.17
CA LEU A 96 25.43 -7.70 -7.44
C LEU A 96 25.45 -9.12 -8.03
N GLY A 97 24.52 -9.43 -8.95
CA GLY A 97 24.27 -10.79 -9.45
C GLY A 97 25.10 -11.26 -10.66
N TYR A 98 26.03 -10.47 -11.21
CA TYR A 98 26.87 -10.91 -12.33
C TYR A 98 28.30 -10.37 -12.28
N ARG A 99 29.24 -11.23 -11.89
CA ARG A 99 30.59 -11.27 -12.44
C ARG A 99 31.09 -12.71 -12.48
#